data_AF-A0A7C7HPL6-F1
#
_entry.id   AF-A0A7C7HPL6-F1
#
_cell.length_a   1.000
_cell.length_b   1.000
_cell.length_c   1.000
_cell.angle_alpha   90.00
_cell.angle_beta   90.00
_cell.angle_gamma   90.00
#
_symmetry.space_group_name_H-M   'P 1'
#
loop_
_entity.id
_entity.type
_entity.pdbx_description
1 polymer ?
#
loop_
_entity_poly.entity_id
_entity_poly.type
_entity_poly.pdbx_seq_one_letter_code
_entity_poly.pdbx_strand_id
1 'polypeptide(L)'
;KLLAVPQPISGSTSKYDAHDLRTLRFIRRAKGLGFTLEEIRRLISLSGTDCDDVLALATQKLALVRQKIADLSRMETMLLEGVENCQRKGSHATCPILDSFVAEDGSSNG
;
A
#
# COMPACT_ATOMS: atom_id res chain seq x y z
N LYS A 1 10.62 4.60 -18.32
CA LYS A 1 10.45 3.20 -18.80
C LYS A 1 11.27 2.31 -17.86
N LEU A 2 10.68 1.27 -17.25
CA LEU A 2 11.31 0.50 -16.13
C LEU A 2 12.11 -0.74 -16.57
N LEU A 3 11.79 -1.26 -17.75
CA LEU A 3 12.55 -2.30 -18.44
C LEU A 3 12.76 -1.81 -19.86
N ALA A 4 13.96 -2.03 -20.41
CA ALA A 4 14.15 -1.94 -21.84
C ALA A 4 13.29 -3.04 -22.48
N VAL A 5 12.42 -2.68 -23.42
CA VAL A 5 11.72 -3.68 -24.21
C VAL A 5 12.78 -4.28 -25.12
N PRO A 6 13.09 -5.59 -25.04
CA PRO A 6 14.01 -6.19 -25.99
C PRO A 6 13.47 -5.95 -27.40
N GLN A 7 14.34 -5.45 -28.29
CA GLN A 7 13.97 -5.14 -29.67
C GLN A 7 13.35 -6.41 -30.30
N PRO A 8 12.08 -6.37 -30.73
CA PRO A 8 11.48 -7.54 -31.36
C PRO A 8 12.14 -7.74 -32.72
N ILE A 9 13.04 -8.72 -32.80
CA ILE A 9 13.38 -9.37 -34.07
C ILE A 9 12.05 -9.88 -34.65
N SER A 10 11.69 -9.39 -35.83
CA SER A 10 10.39 -9.62 -36.49
C SER A 10 9.98 -11.10 -36.39
N GLY A 11 8.92 -11.38 -35.62
CA GLY A 11 8.39 -12.74 -35.41
C GLY A 11 8.78 -13.47 -34.12
N SER A 12 9.56 -12.86 -33.21
CA SER A 12 9.93 -13.51 -31.93
C SER A 12 9.16 -12.92 -30.73
N THR A 13 8.46 -13.77 -29.96
CA THR A 13 7.98 -13.44 -28.61
C THR A 13 9.17 -12.95 -27.78
N SER A 14 9.07 -11.76 -27.18
CA SER A 14 10.14 -11.20 -26.33
C SER A 14 10.62 -12.24 -25.32
N LYS A 15 11.83 -12.79 -25.54
CA LYS A 15 12.46 -13.72 -24.61
C LYS A 15 13.03 -12.89 -23.46
N TYR A 16 12.29 -12.84 -22.36
CA TYR A 16 12.81 -12.34 -21.09
C TYR A 16 13.87 -13.30 -20.56
N ASP A 17 15.04 -12.79 -20.21
CA ASP A 17 16.07 -13.60 -19.60
C ASP A 17 15.83 -13.76 -18.07
N ALA A 18 16.70 -14.52 -17.40
CA ALA A 18 16.57 -14.73 -15.96
C ALA A 18 16.74 -13.43 -15.13
N HIS A 19 17.45 -12.43 -15.66
CA HIS A 19 17.62 -11.13 -15.03
C HIS A 19 16.32 -10.30 -15.14
N ASP A 20 15.71 -10.25 -16.31
CA ASP A 20 14.41 -9.59 -16.52
C ASP A 20 13.33 -10.17 -15.61
N LEU A 21 13.28 -11.49 -15.46
CA LEU A 21 12.33 -12.16 -14.59
C LEU A 21 12.57 -11.81 -13.10
N ARG A 22 13.83 -11.64 -12.67
CA ARG A 22 14.13 -11.17 -11.30
C ARG A 22 13.63 -9.75 -11.10
N THR A 23 13.89 -8.85 -12.04
CA THR A 23 13.44 -7.45 -11.99
C THR A 23 11.91 -7.36 -12.00
N LEU A 24 11.21 -8.15 -12.81
CA LEU A 24 9.74 -8.20 -12.80
C LEU A 24 9.17 -8.68 -11.47
N ARG A 25 9.77 -9.71 -10.86
CA ARG A 25 9.37 -10.17 -9.51
C ARG A 25 9.60 -9.09 -8.47
N PHE A 26 10.72 -8.37 -8.55
CA PHE A 26 11.03 -7.25 -7.67
C PHE A 26 9.96 -6.15 -7.79
N ILE A 27 9.67 -5.69 -9.02
CA ILE A 27 8.64 -4.67 -9.28
C ILE A 27 7.29 -5.10 -8.73
N ARG A 28 6.87 -6.36 -8.97
CA ARG A 28 5.59 -6.87 -8.49
C ARG A 28 5.50 -6.87 -6.96
N ARG A 29 6.57 -7.30 -6.27
CA ARG A 29 6.62 -7.28 -4.80
C ARG A 29 6.61 -5.85 -4.26
N ALA A 30 7.42 -4.96 -4.81
CA ALA A 30 7.49 -3.56 -4.38
C ALA A 30 6.14 -2.84 -4.57
N LYS A 31 5.44 -3.08 -5.69
CA LYS A 31 4.07 -2.58 -5.87
C LYS A 31 3.10 -3.11 -4.82
N GLY A 32 3.17 -4.40 -4.48
CA GLY A 32 2.35 -4.99 -3.42
C GLY A 32 2.59 -4.37 -2.04
N LEU A 33 3.79 -3.82 -1.81
CA LEU A 33 4.16 -3.11 -0.57
C LEU A 33 3.87 -1.60 -0.63
N GLY A 34 3.21 -1.11 -1.68
CA GLY A 34 2.84 0.30 -1.81
C GLY A 34 3.99 1.23 -2.24
N PHE A 35 5.05 0.69 -2.86
CA PHE A 35 6.02 1.54 -3.56
C PHE A 35 5.43 2.07 -4.87
N THR A 36 5.62 3.35 -5.11
CA THR A 36 5.30 4.03 -6.36
C THR A 36 6.26 3.59 -7.46
N LEU A 37 5.86 3.80 -8.72
CA LEU A 37 6.72 3.48 -9.86
C LEU A 37 8.05 4.25 -9.85
N GLU A 38 8.07 5.44 -9.26
CA GLU A 38 9.28 6.26 -9.15
C GLU A 38 10.23 5.72 -8.08
N GLU A 39 9.74 5.38 -6.89
CA GLU A 39 10.54 4.73 -5.85
C GLU A 39 11.08 3.38 -6.33
N ILE A 40 10.28 2.61 -7.07
CA ILE A 40 10.72 1.33 -7.65
C ILE A 40 11.84 1.55 -8.68
N ARG A 41 11.77 2.61 -9.50
CA ARG A 41 12.87 2.95 -10.43
C ARG A 41 14.14 3.28 -9.65
N ARG A 42 14.01 4.08 -8.60
CA ARG A 42 15.15 4.43 -7.73
C ARG A 42 15.76 3.17 -7.14
N LEU A 43 14.96 2.29 -6.55
CA LEU A 43 15.44 1.02 -5.99
C LEU A 43 16.13 0.11 -7.02
N ILE A 44 15.69 0.10 -8.28
CA ILE A 44 16.33 -0.69 -9.35
C ILE A 44 17.64 -0.05 -9.82
N SER A 45 17.76 1.28 -9.77
CA SER A 45 19.00 1.99 -10.10
C SER A 45 20.05 1.94 -8.99
N LEU A 46 19.64 1.65 -7.75
CA LEU A 46 20.55 1.53 -6.62
C LEU A 46 21.33 0.20 -6.71
N SER A 47 22.62 0.31 -6.47
CA SER A 47 23.56 -0.80 -6.41
C SER A 47 23.66 -1.34 -4.98
N GLY A 48 24.33 -2.49 -4.80
CA GLY A 48 24.53 -3.09 -3.47
C GLY A 48 25.36 -2.24 -2.49
N THR A 49 25.97 -1.14 -2.95
CA THR A 49 26.76 -0.21 -2.12
C THR A 49 25.97 1.01 -1.66
N ASP A 50 24.75 1.22 -2.16
CA ASP A 50 23.94 2.41 -1.85
C ASP A 50 23.02 2.19 -0.62
N CYS A 51 23.59 1.66 0.46
CA CYS A 51 22.84 1.26 1.65
C CYS A 51 22.05 2.41 2.29
N ASP A 52 22.61 3.63 2.31
CA ASP A 52 21.96 4.78 2.96
C ASP A 52 20.70 5.24 2.21
N ASP A 53 20.75 5.27 0.88
CA ASP A 53 19.60 5.58 0.03
C ASP A 53 18.50 4.52 0.17
N VAL A 54 18.88 3.24 0.17
CA VAL A 54 17.94 2.12 0.39
C VAL A 54 17.31 2.22 1.79
N LEU A 55 18.11 2.52 2.81
CA LEU A 55 17.65 2.69 4.19
C LEU A 55 16.67 3.85 4.33
N ALA A 56 16.94 4.99 3.69
CA ALA A 56 16.05 6.15 3.71
C ALA A 56 14.68 5.82 3.09
N LEU A 57 14.66 5.19 1.90
CA LEU A 57 13.43 4.77 1.23
C LEU A 57 12.65 3.74 2.04
N ALA A 58 13.34 2.76 2.62
CA ALA A 58 12.72 1.74 3.46
C ALA A 58 12.10 2.34 4.73
N THR A 59 12.81 3.25 5.40
CA THR A 59 12.34 3.92 6.62
C THR A 59 11.11 4.79 6.32
N GLN A 60 11.13 5.55 5.23
CA GLN A 60 9.97 6.34 4.80
C GLN A 60 8.77 5.44 4.52
N LYS A 61 8.97 4.33 3.79
CA LYS A 61 7.87 3.40 3.49
C LYS A 61 7.33 2.73 4.76
N LEU A 62 8.21 2.37 5.70
CA LEU A 62 7.81 1.81 7.00
C LEU A 62 6.92 2.79 7.78
N ALA A 63 7.24 4.08 7.78
CA ALA A 63 6.41 5.10 8.43
C ALA A 63 5.01 5.18 7.81
N LEU A 64 4.91 5.20 6.48
CA LEU A 64 3.64 5.21 5.76
C LEU A 64 2.81 3.94 6.03
N VAL A 65 3.46 2.77 6.07
CA VAL A 65 2.79 1.50 6.41
C VAL A 65 2.23 1.55 7.83
N ARG A 66 3.01 2.04 8.80
CA ARG A 66 2.55 2.19 10.20
C ARG A 66 1.38 3.14 10.32
N GLN A 67 1.41 4.27 9.60
CA GLN A 67 0.29 5.20 9.55
C GLN A 67 -0.96 4.52 8.97
N LYS A 68 -0.82 3.80 7.85
CA LYS A 68 -1.95 3.10 7.23
C LYS A 68 -2.53 2.02 8.14
N ILE A 69 -1.69 1.28 8.88
CA ILE A 69 -2.15 0.32 9.89
C ILE A 69 -2.95 1.05 10.97
N ALA A 70 -2.44 2.15 11.51
CA ALA A 70 -3.16 2.91 12.54
C ALA A 70 -4.53 3.41 12.02
N ASP A 71 -4.60 3.89 10.78
CA ASP A 71 -5.84 4.34 10.16
C ASP A 71 -6.84 3.19 9.97
N LEU A 72 -6.34 2.04 9.48
CA LEU A 72 -7.17 0.84 9.29
C LEU A 72 -7.65 0.27 10.62
N SER A 73 -6.82 0.29 11.67
CA SER A 73 -7.23 -0.14 13.01
C SER A 73 -8.31 0.77 13.60
N ARG A 74 -8.23 2.09 13.40
CA ARG A 74 -9.32 3.01 13.82
C ARG A 74 -10.63 2.67 13.09
N MET A 75 -10.56 2.48 11.78
CA MET A 75 -11.71 2.08 10.97
C MET A 75 -12.29 0.73 11.40
N GLU A 76 -11.43 -0.25 11.71
CA GLU A 76 -11.83 -1.55 12.24
C GLU A 76 -12.60 -1.40 13.55
N THR A 77 -12.11 -0.59 14.49
CA THR A 77 -12.80 -0.33 15.75
C THR A 77 -14.18 0.30 15.53
N MET A 78 -14.27 1.35 14.70
CA MET A 78 -15.54 2.03 14.39
C MET A 78 -16.56 1.08 13.73
N LEU A 79 -16.10 0.22 12.83
CA LEU A 79 -16.94 -0.79 12.19
C LEU A 79 -17.41 -1.85 13.18
N LEU A 80 -16.51 -2.32 14.04
CA LEU A 80 -16.81 -3.32 15.06
C LEU A 80 -17.89 -2.81 16.02
N GLU A 81 -17.74 -1.58 16.54
CA GLU A 81 -18.75 -0.95 17.39
C GLU A 81 -20.10 -0.78 16.67
N GLY A 82 -20.08 -0.33 15.42
CA GLY A 82 -21.29 -0.19 14.60
C GLY A 82 -22.01 -1.52 14.39
N VAL A 83 -21.26 -2.60 14.12
CA VAL A 83 -21.79 -3.95 13.95
C VAL A 83 -22.38 -4.47 15.25
N GLU A 84 -21.68 -4.35 16.37
CA GLU A 84 -22.16 -4.79 17.68
C GLU A 84 -23.44 -4.03 18.11
N ASN A 85 -23.48 -2.72 17.89
CA ASN A 85 -24.65 -1.89 18.15
C ASN A 85 -25.83 -2.31 17.27
N CYS A 86 -25.59 -2.56 15.98
CA CYS A 86 -26.63 -3.01 15.05
C CYS A 86 -27.19 -4.39 15.43
N GLN A 87 -26.33 -5.31 15.88
CA GLN A 87 -26.72 -6.66 16.28
C GLN A 87 -27.46 -6.72 17.63
N ARG A 88 -27.26 -5.74 18.51
CA ARG A 88 -28.04 -5.63 19.76
C ARG A 88 -29.52 -5.41 19.43
N LYS A 89 -30.38 -6.34 19.90
CA LYS A 89 -31.83 -6.39 19.61
C LYS A 89 -32.53 -5.06 19.92
N GLY A 90 -33.11 -4.46 18.88
CA GLY A 90 -34.03 -3.33 18.94
C GLY A 90 -34.36 -2.86 17.52
N SER A 91 -35.58 -2.37 17.30
CA SER A 91 -35.87 -1.57 16.11
C SER A 91 -35.08 -0.26 16.27
N HIS A 92 -33.91 -0.17 15.63
CA HIS A 92 -33.15 1.07 15.66
C HIS A 92 -33.87 2.14 14.82
N ALA A 93 -33.98 3.36 15.35
CA ALA A 93 -34.55 4.47 14.61
C ALA A 93 -33.64 4.93 13.46
N THR A 94 -32.33 4.73 13.60
CA THR A 94 -31.26 4.99 12.63
C THR A 94 -30.32 3.78 12.55
N CYS A 95 -29.57 3.62 11.46
CA CYS A 95 -28.64 2.49 11.32
C CYS A 95 -27.34 2.78 12.08
N PRO A 96 -27.00 2.03 13.16
CA PRO A 96 -25.82 2.33 13.97
C PRO A 96 -24.49 2.24 13.20
N ILE A 97 -24.45 1.47 12.12
CA ILE A 97 -23.28 1.37 11.22
C ILE A 97 -23.11 2.67 10.41
N LEU A 98 -24.21 3.29 9.96
CA LEU A 98 -24.11 4.58 9.27
C LEU A 98 -23.71 5.69 10.24
N ASP A 99 -24.24 5.66 11.46
CA ASP A 99 -23.91 6.63 12.50
C ASP A 99 -22.42 6.57 12.90
N SER A 100 -21.81 5.38 12.86
CA SER A 100 -20.36 5.24 13.13
C SER A 100 -19.46 5.85 12.06
N PHE A 101 -19.95 6.11 10.83
CA PHE A 101 -19.20 6.84 9.80
C PHE A 101 -19.35 8.36 9.88
N VAL A 102 -20.38 8.87 10.56
CA VAL A 102 -20.67 10.31 10.65
C VAL A 102 -20.08 10.93 11.91
N ALA A 103 -19.76 10.11 12.92
CA ALA A 103 -19.08 10.52 14.14
C ALA A 103 -17.59 10.83 13.88
N GLU A 104 -17.29 11.87 13.10
CA GLU A 104 -15.94 12.44 13.02
C GLU A 104 -15.70 13.34 14.26
N ASP A 105 -14.73 12.94 15.07
CA ASP A 105 -13.82 13.74 15.89
C ASP A 105 -14.40 14.85 16.79
N GLY A 106 -14.92 14.45 17.96
CA GLY A 106 -14.98 15.32 19.13
C GLY A 106 -13.63 15.46 19.86
N SER A 107 -12.70 16.30 19.38
CA SER A 107 -11.80 17.14 20.21
C SER A 107 -10.67 17.85 19.44
N SER A 108 -10.77 19.17 19.29
CA SER A 108 -9.94 20.14 20.05
C SER A 108 -10.25 21.58 19.61
N ASN A 109 -11.02 22.29 20.44
CA ASN A 109 -10.91 23.74 20.60
C ASN A 109 -10.33 23.97 22.00
N GLY A 110 -9.22 24.70 22.08
CA GLY A 110 -8.50 25.05 23.30
C GLY A 110 -7.33 25.95 22.97
#